data_AF-A0A183TUD9-F1
#
_entry.id   AF-A0A183TUD9-F1
#
_cell.length_a   1.000
_cell.length_b   1.000
_cell.length_c   1.000
_cell.angle_alpha   90.00
_cell.angle_beta   90.00
_cell.angle_gamma   90.00
#
_symmetry.space_group_name_H-M   'P 1'
#
loop_
_entity.id
_entity.type
_entity.pdbx_description
1 polymer ?
#
loop_
_entity_poly.entity_id
_entity_poly.type
_entity_poly.pdbx_seq_one_letter_code
_entity_poly.pdbx_strand_id
1 'polypeptide(L)'
;MVGTAEDYSVHRLILGTHTSDEQNHLLIATVHLPNDNAEFDASTYESEKGNFGGFYYPSGKLEITMKINHEGEVNRARYMPQNPDVIATKTPSGDVLVFDYPHHPVRAPAERGCQPDLRLKVTH
;
A
#
# COMPACT_ATOMS: atom_id res chain seq x y z
N MET A 1 22.37 26.14 -11.30
CA MET A 1 21.66 24.85 -11.44
C MET A 1 20.29 25.05 -10.83
N VAL A 2 19.26 25.23 -11.66
CA VAL A 2 17.87 25.29 -11.19
C VAL A 2 17.44 23.84 -11.02
N GLY A 3 17.29 23.38 -9.79
CA GLY A 3 16.64 22.10 -9.55
C GLY A 3 15.17 22.26 -9.93
N THR A 4 14.71 21.54 -10.93
CA THR A 4 13.29 21.42 -11.24
C THR A 4 12.62 20.83 -10.00
N ALA A 5 11.80 21.61 -9.31
CA ALA A 5 10.92 21.04 -8.29
C ALA A 5 10.01 20.04 -9.01
N GLU A 6 9.98 18.80 -8.55
CA GLU A 6 9.05 17.82 -9.12
C GLU A 6 7.61 18.24 -8.80
N ASP A 7 6.70 18.12 -9.76
CA ASP A 7 5.29 18.55 -9.62
C ASP A 7 4.44 17.58 -8.78
N TYR A 8 5.09 16.66 -8.06
CA TYR A 8 4.44 15.63 -7.26
C TYR A 8 5.14 15.42 -5.90
N SER A 9 4.38 14.97 -4.91
CA SER A 9 4.86 14.43 -3.65
C SER A 9 4.68 12.92 -3.62
N VAL A 10 5.65 12.23 -3.02
CA VAL A 10 5.63 10.76 -2.89
C VAL A 10 5.11 10.39 -1.51
N HIS A 11 4.05 9.59 -1.47
CA HIS A 11 3.44 9.09 -0.24
C HIS A 11 3.42 7.56 -0.20
N ARG A 12 3.45 7.01 1.01
CA ARG A 12 3.28 5.56 1.26
C ARG A 12 1.85 5.27 1.70
N LEU A 13 1.29 4.19 1.17
CA LEU A 13 -0.01 3.65 1.56
C LEU A 13 0.17 2.22 2.10
N ILE A 14 -0.60 1.89 3.13
CA ILE A 14 -0.72 0.54 3.66
C ILE A 14 -2.09 0.01 3.23
N LEU A 15 -2.08 -1.06 2.45
CA LEU A 15 -3.28 -1.68 1.90
C LEU A 15 -3.33 -3.15 2.34
N GLY A 16 -4.54 -3.71 2.32
CA GLY A 16 -4.79 -5.10 2.67
C GLY A 16 -5.72 -5.74 1.66
N THR A 17 -5.56 -7.04 1.41
CA THR A 17 -6.46 -7.78 0.52
C THR A 17 -7.60 -8.44 1.29
N HIS A 18 -8.66 -8.74 0.57
CA HIS A 18 -9.74 -9.64 0.97
C HIS A 18 -10.07 -10.53 -0.24
N THR A 19 -9.54 -11.74 -0.23
CA THR A 19 -9.75 -12.76 -1.27
C THR A 19 -10.44 -14.00 -0.69
N SER A 20 -11.16 -14.76 -1.52
CA SER A 20 -11.84 -15.99 -1.10
C SER A 20 -10.86 -17.16 -0.94
N ASP A 21 -10.32 -17.67 -2.06
CA ASP A 21 -9.47 -18.88 -2.07
C ASP A 21 -8.01 -18.59 -2.47
N GLU A 22 -7.66 -17.31 -2.64
CA GLU A 22 -6.30 -16.88 -2.94
C GLU A 22 -5.55 -16.43 -1.69
N GLN A 23 -4.22 -16.51 -1.72
CA GLN A 23 -3.36 -15.97 -0.66
C GLN A 23 -3.66 -14.48 -0.43
N ASN A 24 -3.96 -14.12 0.81
CA ASN A 24 -4.14 -12.72 1.21
C ASN A 24 -2.78 -12.06 1.50
N HIS A 25 -2.72 -10.74 1.41
CA HIS A 25 -1.48 -9.97 1.53
C HIS A 25 -1.66 -8.65 2.27
N LEU A 26 -0.62 -8.29 3.03
CA LEU A 26 -0.34 -6.93 3.44
C LEU A 26 0.50 -6.28 2.33
N LEU A 27 0.03 -5.15 1.82
CA LEU A 27 0.63 -4.44 0.70
C LEU A 27 1.13 -3.07 1.14
N ILE A 28 2.34 -2.74 0.73
CA ILE A 28 2.90 -1.40 0.88
C ILE A 28 2.99 -0.83 -0.52
N ALA A 29 2.38 0.33 -0.72
CA ALA A 29 2.33 0.99 -2.01
C ALA A 29 2.92 2.40 -1.92
N THR A 30 3.51 2.84 -3.02
CA THR A 30 3.94 4.21 -3.21
C THR A 30 2.97 4.89 -4.16
N VAL A 31 2.52 6.09 -3.81
CA VAL A 31 1.63 6.92 -4.64
C VAL A 31 2.27 8.27 -4.86
N HIS A 32 2.27 8.71 -6.12
CA HIS A 32 2.69 10.04 -6.50
C HIS A 32 1.44 10.93 -6.54
N LEU A 33 1.37 11.91 -5.65
CA LEU A 33 0.28 12.87 -5.58
C LEU A 33 0.74 14.20 -6.18
N PRO A 34 -0.05 14.86 -7.02
CA PRO A 34 0.27 16.22 -7.48
C PRO A 34 0.44 17.14 -6.28
N ASN A 35 1.45 18.01 -6.31
CA ASN A 35 1.61 19.05 -5.29
C ASN A 35 0.98 20.37 -5.76
N ASP A 36 0.96 21.41 -4.91
CA ASP A 36 0.29 22.68 -5.23
C ASP A 36 0.92 23.44 -6.43
N ASN A 37 2.11 23.03 -6.89
CA ASN A 37 2.77 23.60 -8.07
C ASN A 37 2.43 22.86 -9.36
N ALA A 38 1.66 21.78 -9.27
CA ALA A 38 1.15 21.02 -10.39
C ALA A 38 0.29 21.89 -11.32
N GLU A 39 0.82 22.26 -12.48
CA GLU A 39 0.00 22.88 -13.52
C GLU A 39 -0.91 21.83 -14.17
N PHE A 40 -2.20 22.14 -14.25
CA PHE A 40 -3.20 21.29 -14.90
C PHE A 40 -3.37 21.73 -16.35
N ASP A 41 -2.87 20.95 -17.30
CA ASP A 41 -3.08 21.20 -18.73
C ASP A 41 -4.40 20.56 -19.21
N ALA A 42 -5.44 21.39 -19.36
CA ALA A 42 -6.75 20.99 -19.83
C ALA A 42 -6.77 20.61 -21.32
N SER A 43 -5.71 20.90 -22.09
CA SER A 43 -5.65 20.57 -23.53
C SER A 43 -5.41 19.08 -23.81
N THR A 44 -4.97 18.31 -22.81
CA THR A 44 -4.77 16.85 -22.88
C THR A 44 -6.06 16.02 -22.71
N TYR A 45 -7.23 16.64 -22.69
CA TYR A 45 -8.54 15.96 -22.70
C TYR A 45 -8.82 15.32 -24.07
N GLU A 46 -8.16 14.21 -24.40
CA GLU A 46 -8.62 13.34 -25.49
C GLU A 46 -9.82 12.51 -25.01
N SER A 47 -10.98 12.84 -25.57
CA SER A 47 -12.31 12.32 -25.26
C SER A 47 -12.56 10.84 -25.64
N GLU A 48 -11.52 10.02 -25.82
CA GLU A 48 -11.67 8.64 -26.36
C GLU A 48 -11.43 7.50 -25.37
N LYS A 49 -11.09 7.74 -24.11
CA LYS A 49 -11.01 6.66 -23.11
C LYS A 49 -11.91 6.97 -21.95
N GLY A 50 -12.97 6.17 -21.80
CA GLY A 50 -14.04 6.27 -20.81
C GLY A 50 -13.58 6.13 -19.35
N ASN A 51 -12.66 6.98 -18.91
CA ASN A 51 -12.31 7.17 -17.51
C ASN A 51 -13.37 8.09 -16.88
N PHE A 52 -14.33 7.47 -16.21
CA PHE A 52 -15.28 8.15 -15.34
C PHE A 52 -14.54 8.68 -14.09
N GLY A 53 -14.47 10.01 -13.93
CA GLY A 53 -13.90 10.69 -12.75
C GLY A 53 -12.76 11.64 -13.13
N GLY A 54 -13.04 12.95 -13.18
CA GLY A 54 -12.16 14.00 -13.69
C GLY A 54 -10.92 14.29 -12.84
N PHE A 55 -9.93 13.41 -12.89
CA PHE A 55 -8.53 13.67 -12.51
C PHE A 55 -7.62 13.01 -13.53
N TYR A 56 -7.39 13.65 -14.68
CA TYR A 56 -6.38 13.21 -15.63
C TYR A 56 -5.04 13.85 -15.25
N TYR A 57 -4.40 13.30 -14.22
CA TYR A 57 -2.99 13.54 -13.97
C TYR A 57 -2.23 12.34 -14.55
N PRO A 58 -1.38 12.49 -15.58
CA PRO A 58 -0.66 11.37 -16.19
C PRO A 58 0.36 10.71 -15.25
N SER A 59 0.58 11.25 -14.05
CA SER A 59 1.60 10.79 -13.09
C SER A 59 1.07 10.40 -11.71
N GLY A 60 -0.24 10.12 -11.55
CA GLY A 60 -0.80 9.49 -10.35
C GLY A 60 -0.42 8.00 -10.24
N LYS A 61 0.88 7.69 -10.31
CA LYS A 61 1.39 6.32 -10.37
C LYS A 61 1.26 5.69 -8.98
N LEU A 62 0.35 4.73 -8.85
CA LEU A 62 0.30 3.81 -7.72
C LEU A 62 1.17 2.59 -8.05
N GLU A 63 2.16 2.32 -7.21
CA GLU A 63 3.07 1.18 -7.36
C GLU A 63 3.11 0.34 -6.08
N ILE A 64 2.80 -0.95 -6.19
CA ILE A 64 2.95 -1.89 -5.07
C ILE A 64 4.45 -2.19 -4.91
N THR A 65 5.07 -1.61 -3.89
CA THR A 65 6.50 -1.75 -3.63
C THR A 65 6.81 -2.99 -2.81
N MET A 66 5.90 -3.46 -1.95
CA MET A 66 6.06 -4.71 -1.20
C MET A 66 4.75 -5.47 -1.06
N LYS A 67 4.87 -6.80 -1.05
CA LYS A 67 3.76 -7.74 -0.93
C LYS A 67 4.15 -8.86 0.05
N ILE A 68 3.58 -8.79 1.25
CA ILE A 68 3.83 -9.73 2.36
C ILE A 68 2.63 -10.66 2.48
N ASN A 69 2.86 -11.97 2.53
CA ASN A 69 1.81 -12.95 2.74
C ASN A 69 1.13 -12.74 4.10
N HIS A 70 -0.20 -12.73 4.11
CA HIS A 70 -1.03 -12.52 5.29
C HIS A 70 -1.99 -13.69 5.48
N GLU A 71 -2.18 -14.15 6.72
CA GLU A 71 -3.16 -15.19 7.03
C GLU A 71 -4.57 -14.58 7.07
N GLY A 72 -5.46 -15.07 6.20
CA GLY A 72 -6.78 -14.45 6.01
C GLY A 72 -6.71 -13.00 5.55
N GLU A 73 -7.87 -12.38 5.36
CA GLU A 73 -7.98 -10.98 4.96
C GLU A 73 -7.45 -10.01 6.02
N VAL A 74 -7.02 -8.84 5.56
CA VAL A 74 -6.53 -7.77 6.43
C VAL A 74 -7.70 -6.86 6.78
N ASN A 75 -8.31 -7.05 7.96
CA ASN A 75 -9.46 -6.24 8.39
C ASN A 75 -9.06 -4.80 8.75
N ARG A 76 -7.85 -4.62 9.27
CA ARG A 76 -7.28 -3.31 9.61
C ARG A 76 -5.77 -3.42 9.61
N ALA A 77 -5.10 -2.41 9.08
CA ALA A 77 -3.66 -2.23 9.19
C ALA A 77 -3.33 -0.82 9.71
N ARG A 78 -2.36 -0.70 10.62
CA ARG A 78 -1.89 0.59 11.16
C ARG A 78 -0.39 0.54 11.39
N TYR A 79 0.30 1.61 11.04
CA TYR A 79 1.73 1.76 11.35
C TYR A 79 1.92 2.25 12.79
N MET A 80 3.10 1.99 13.36
CA MET A 80 3.53 2.56 14.62
C MET A 80 4.06 4.00 14.39
N PRO A 81 3.50 5.04 15.03
CA PRO A 81 3.93 6.41 14.80
C PRO A 81 5.42 6.68 15.10
N GLN A 82 5.98 5.99 16.10
CA GLN A 82 7.39 6.11 16.50
C GLN A 82 8.33 5.39 15.53
N ASN A 83 7.85 4.36 14.83
CA ASN A 83 8.59 3.63 13.80
C ASN A 83 7.62 3.18 12.69
N PRO A 84 7.42 3.99 11.64
CA PRO A 84 6.44 3.71 10.59
C PRO A 84 6.68 2.43 9.79
N ASP A 85 7.85 1.82 9.93
CA ASP A 85 8.18 0.56 9.27
C ASP A 85 7.58 -0.66 10.00
N VAL A 86 7.12 -0.46 11.24
CA VAL A 86 6.36 -1.47 11.99
C VAL A 86 4.87 -1.29 11.74
N ILE A 87 4.22 -2.35 11.23
CA ILE A 87 2.80 -2.38 10.90
C ILE A 87 2.10 -3.48 11.70
N ALA A 88 1.03 -3.12 12.38
CA ALA A 88 0.13 -4.07 13.02
C ALA A 88 -1.13 -4.30 12.16
N THR A 89 -1.53 -5.55 12.00
CA THR A 89 -2.74 -5.95 11.28
C THR A 89 -3.69 -6.77 12.17
N LYS A 90 -5.00 -6.67 11.90
CA LYS A 90 -6.03 -7.50 12.52
C LYS A 90 -6.48 -8.58 11.52
N THR A 91 -6.41 -9.83 11.94
CA THR A 91 -6.88 -10.97 11.15
C THR A 91 -8.38 -11.23 11.38
N PRO A 92 -8.99 -12.14 10.61
CA PRO A 92 -10.40 -12.53 10.79
C PRO A 92 -10.63 -13.37 12.05
N SER A 93 -9.61 -14.14 12.48
CA SER A 93 -9.65 -14.89 13.73
C SER A 93 -9.62 -14.00 14.97
N GLY A 94 -9.31 -12.72 14.79
CA GLY A 94 -9.13 -11.77 15.87
C GLY A 94 -7.68 -11.66 16.34
N ASP A 95 -6.76 -12.50 15.87
CA ASP A 95 -5.34 -12.32 16.19
C ASP A 95 -4.81 -10.98 15.63
N VAL A 96 -3.82 -10.41 16.32
CA VAL A 96 -3.10 -9.22 15.85
C VAL A 96 -1.70 -9.65 15.46
N LEU A 97 -1.32 -9.33 14.23
CA LEU A 97 0.00 -9.63 13.69
C LEU A 97 0.81 -8.34 13.60
N VAL A 98 2.10 -8.41 13.87
CA VAL A 98 3.02 -7.28 13.74
C VAL A 98 4.12 -7.66 12.76
N PHE A 99 4.37 -6.75 11.81
CA PHE A 99 5.38 -6.88 10.77
C PHE A 99 6.33 -5.70 10.86
N ASP A 100 7.63 -5.95 11.01
CA ASP A 100 8.69 -5.01 10.72
C ASP A 100 9.05 -5.17 9.23
N TYR A 101 8.30 -4.47 8.38
CA TYR A 101 8.19 -4.81 6.96
C TYR A 101 9.55 -4.81 6.20
N PRO A 102 10.55 -3.95 6.49
CA PRO A 102 11.83 -3.95 5.78
C PRO A 102 12.62 -5.26 5.92
N HIS A 103 12.33 -6.06 6.95
CA HIS A 103 12.94 -7.37 7.16
C HIS A 103 12.25 -8.49 6.36
N HIS A 104 11.16 -8.19 5.66
CA HIS A 104 10.44 -9.16 4.82
C HIS A 104 10.89 -9.07 3.35
N PRO A 105 10.85 -10.19 2.60
CA PRO A 105 11.13 -10.16 1.18
C PRO A 105 10.10 -9.29 0.46
N VAL A 106 10.56 -8.46 -0.49
CA VAL A 106 9.72 -7.55 -1.29
C VAL A 106 8.53 -8.26 -1.94
N ARG A 107 8.75 -9.51 -2.39
CA ARG A 107 7.71 -10.43 -2.85
C ARG A 107 7.95 -11.79 -2.19
N ALA A 108 7.10 -12.16 -1.25
CA ALA A 108 7.17 -13.47 -0.62
C ALA A 108 6.75 -14.58 -1.63
N PRO A 109 7.46 -15.72 -1.69
CA PRO A 109 6.96 -16.91 -2.38
C PRO A 109 5.66 -17.39 -1.72
N ALA A 110 4.74 -17.95 -2.51
CA ALA A 110 3.47 -18.47 -1.99
C ALA A 110 3.68 -19.56 -0.90
N GLU A 111 4.72 -20.37 -1.04
CA GLU A 111 5.05 -21.49 -0.13
C GLU A 111 5.50 -21.03 1.27
N ARG A 112 5.97 -19.79 1.44
CA ARG A 112 6.50 -19.30 2.72
C ARG A 112 5.41 -19.10 3.78
N GLY A 113 4.14 -19.05 3.36
CA GLY A 113 3.01 -18.73 4.23
C GLY A 113 3.12 -17.33 4.83
N CYS A 114 2.28 -17.02 5.82
CA CYS A 114 2.35 -15.78 6.59
C CYS A 114 3.37 -15.92 7.74
N GLN A 115 4.32 -15.00 7.82
CA GLN A 115 5.34 -14.98 8.87
C GLN A 115 5.38 -13.61 9.54
N PRO A 116 4.57 -13.37 10.58
CA PRO A 116 4.66 -12.14 11.35
C PRO A 116 5.84 -12.18 12.32
N ASP A 117 6.40 -11.02 12.65
CA ASP A 117 7.49 -10.88 13.63
C ASP A 117 6.97 -11.08 15.06
N LEU A 118 5.76 -10.59 15.34
CA LEU A 118 5.05 -10.85 16.60
C LEU A 118 3.59 -11.20 16.33
N ARG A 119 3.01 -12.04 17.19
CA ARG A 119 1.59 -12.37 17.19
C ARG A 119 1.01 -12.21 18.59
N LEU A 120 -0.01 -11.37 18.72
CA LEU A 120 -0.85 -11.33 19.89
C LEU A 120 -2.09 -12.20 19.61
N LYS A 121 -2.22 -13.29 20.37
CA LYS A 121 -3.38 -14.17 20.29
C LYS A 121 -4.52 -13.64 21.14
N VAL A 122 -5.74 -13.72 20.62
CA VAL A 122 -6.93 -13.51 21.44
C VAL A 122 -7.16 -14.78 22.26
N THR A 123 -6.97 -14.70 23.57
CA THR A 123 -7.40 -15.76 24.51
C THR A 123 -8.91 -15.66 24.71
N HIS A 124 -9.61 -16.74 24.42
CA HIS A 124 -10.99 -16.98 24.83
C HIS A 124 -11.03 -17.65 26.20
#